data_AF-A0A483A4T7-F1
#
_entry.id   AF-A0A483A4T7-F1
#
_cell.length_a   1.000
_cell.length_b   1.000
_cell.length_c   1.000
_cell.angle_alpha   90.00
_cell.angle_beta   90.00
_cell.angle_gamma   90.00
#
_symmetry.space_group_name_H-M   'P 1'
#
loop_
_entity.id
_entity.type
_entity.pdbx_description
1 polymer ?
#
loop_
_entity_poly.entity_id
_entity_poly.type
_entity_poly.pdbx_seq_one_letter_code
_entity_poly.pdbx_strand_id
1 'polypeptide(L)'
;MAEKRWKSGAGKEVEPYKFVSPSSSRDASRSVTPLPQISKSIPPPPFSMPPKLRTIEEVMANYTGSDAASLRKLTTALARESIFGRDELAKKSLTGRKDTEQLDRQKVNYIKTLVQSRVPNKSDVDFEVIWKWCRGSLSKCCQTLRNTEKKKVLTKTIINQLILPLSSIPFIIFHQLSDSSIIIYSSIN
;
A
#
# COMPACT_ATOMS: atom_id res chain seq x y z
N MET A 1 -13.83 46.49 -19.08
CA MET A 1 -12.94 45.40 -19.52
C MET A 1 -11.65 45.52 -18.72
N ALA A 2 -11.33 44.57 -17.85
CA ALA A 2 -10.18 44.66 -16.94
C ALA A 2 -9.09 43.66 -17.38
N GLU A 3 -7.99 44.20 -17.87
CA GLU A 3 -6.83 43.48 -18.40
C GLU A 3 -5.89 43.08 -17.26
N LYS A 4 -5.77 41.78 -16.98
CA LYS A 4 -4.87 41.25 -15.95
C LYS A 4 -3.50 40.93 -16.57
N ARG A 5 -2.54 41.81 -16.28
CA ARG A 5 -1.12 41.74 -16.62
C ARG A 5 -0.41 40.68 -15.76
N TRP A 6 0.11 39.61 -16.37
CA TRP A 6 0.88 38.59 -15.68
C TRP A 6 2.34 39.03 -15.55
N LYS A 7 2.88 39.01 -14.32
CA LYS A 7 4.31 39.25 -14.04
C LYS A 7 5.07 37.92 -14.14
N SER A 8 6.01 37.86 -15.07
CA SER A 8 6.99 36.78 -15.20
C SER A 8 7.97 36.81 -14.03
N GLY A 9 7.98 35.73 -13.25
CA GLY A 9 8.93 35.55 -12.14
C GLY A 9 10.29 35.09 -12.65
N ALA A 10 11.32 35.84 -12.28
CA ALA A 10 12.72 35.61 -12.61
C ALA A 10 13.23 34.25 -12.07
N GLY A 11 14.01 33.58 -12.91
CA GLY A 11 14.66 32.30 -12.61
C GLY A 11 15.66 32.45 -11.47
N LYS A 12 15.60 31.50 -10.52
CA LYS A 12 16.64 31.33 -9.51
C LYS A 12 17.70 30.37 -10.04
N GLU A 13 18.90 30.91 -10.11
CA GLU A 13 20.17 30.23 -10.33
C GLU A 13 20.34 29.09 -9.31
N VAL A 14 20.64 27.88 -9.81
CA VAL A 14 20.76 26.67 -9.01
C VAL A 14 22.25 26.40 -8.78
N GLU A 15 22.69 26.58 -7.55
CA GLU A 15 24.04 26.29 -7.06
C GLU A 15 24.43 24.80 -7.23
N PRO A 16 25.70 24.49 -7.56
CA PRO A 16 26.19 23.13 -7.77
C PRO A 16 26.36 22.36 -6.45
N TYR A 17 25.67 21.22 -6.34
CA TYR A 17 25.76 20.32 -5.20
C TYR A 17 27.15 19.66 -5.08
N LYS A 18 27.81 19.88 -3.94
CA LYS A 18 29.03 19.17 -3.53
C LYS A 18 28.71 17.72 -3.15
N PHE A 19 29.37 16.78 -3.83
CA PHE A 19 29.30 15.35 -3.56
C PHE A 19 30.20 15.02 -2.35
N VAL A 20 29.60 14.50 -1.28
CA VAL A 20 30.33 14.03 -0.09
C VAL A 20 30.23 12.50 -0.05
N SER A 21 31.37 11.83 -0.24
CA SER A 21 31.49 10.37 -0.14
C SER A 21 31.45 9.93 1.33
N PRO A 22 30.59 8.96 1.72
CA PRO A 22 30.70 8.32 3.02
C PRO A 22 31.70 7.15 2.95
N SER A 23 32.86 7.36 3.56
CA SER A 23 33.74 6.29 4.02
C SER A 23 33.21 5.77 5.35
N SER A 24 32.94 4.46 5.48
CA SER A 24 32.97 3.82 6.79
C SER A 24 33.12 2.31 6.68
N SER A 25 34.35 1.86 6.92
CA SER A 25 34.69 0.53 7.36
C SER A 25 34.36 0.38 8.84
N ARG A 26 33.91 -0.80 9.25
CA ARG A 26 34.41 -1.52 10.45
C ARG A 26 33.71 -2.87 10.61
N ASP A 27 34.52 -3.89 10.39
CA ASP A 27 34.36 -5.24 10.93
C ASP A 27 34.15 -5.20 12.44
N ALA A 28 33.17 -5.97 12.89
CA ALA A 28 33.04 -6.38 14.29
C ALA A 28 32.64 -7.85 14.32
N SER A 29 33.65 -8.72 14.33
CA SER A 29 33.53 -10.15 14.61
C SER A 29 33.00 -10.35 16.03
N ARG A 30 31.71 -10.68 16.15
CA ARG A 30 31.12 -11.18 17.40
C ARG A 30 31.07 -12.70 17.36
N SER A 31 31.80 -13.31 18.29
CA SER A 31 31.74 -14.74 18.59
C SER A 31 30.38 -15.05 19.23
N VAL A 32 29.59 -15.91 18.57
CA VAL A 32 28.23 -16.27 19.00
C VAL A 32 28.27 -17.62 19.69
N THR A 33 27.84 -17.65 20.95
CA THR A 33 27.66 -18.86 21.76
C THR A 33 26.53 -19.73 21.18
N PRO A 34 26.73 -21.04 20.94
CA PRO A 34 25.70 -21.90 20.37
C PRO A 34 24.62 -22.22 21.41
N LEU A 35 23.38 -21.79 21.16
CA LEU A 35 22.21 -22.23 21.91
C LEU A 35 21.75 -23.62 21.40
N PRO A 36 21.26 -24.50 22.28
CA PRO A 36 20.77 -25.82 21.91
C PRO A 36 19.55 -25.70 20.98
N GLN A 37 19.72 -26.17 19.74
CA GLN A 37 18.68 -26.20 18.71
C GLN A 37 17.69 -27.34 18.98
N ILE A 38 16.60 -27.03 19.68
CA ILE A 38 15.42 -27.91 19.72
C ILE A 38 14.61 -27.64 18.44
N SER A 39 15.07 -28.21 17.33
CA SER A 39 14.37 -28.18 16.04
C SER A 39 13.17 -29.12 16.05
N LYS A 40 12.06 -28.66 16.64
CA LYS A 40 10.75 -29.23 16.33
C LYS A 40 10.37 -28.72 14.94
N SER A 41 10.55 -29.59 13.94
CA SER A 41 10.13 -29.40 12.56
C SER A 41 8.62 -29.19 12.50
N ILE A 42 8.20 -27.93 12.61
CA ILE A 42 6.84 -27.53 12.26
C ILE A 42 6.87 -27.43 10.74
N PRO A 43 6.04 -28.20 10.00
CA PRO A 43 5.96 -28.06 8.55
C PRO A 43 5.66 -26.59 8.23
N PRO A 44 6.43 -25.95 7.35
CA PRO A 44 6.18 -24.56 6.99
C PRO A 44 4.72 -24.46 6.56
N PRO A 45 3.97 -23.45 7.04
CA PRO A 45 2.59 -23.25 6.58
C PRO A 45 2.60 -23.27 5.06
N PRO A 46 1.63 -23.95 4.41
CA PRO A 46 1.61 -24.09 2.96
C PRO A 46 1.83 -22.71 2.38
N PHE A 47 2.95 -22.54 1.67
CA PHE A 47 3.38 -21.26 1.14
C PHE A 47 2.18 -20.68 0.39
N SER A 48 1.53 -19.69 0.99
CA SER A 48 0.41 -18.98 0.38
C SER A 48 0.98 -18.40 -0.89
N MET A 49 0.75 -19.07 -2.03
CA MET A 49 1.33 -18.67 -3.30
C MET A 49 1.03 -17.18 -3.47
N PRO A 50 2.05 -16.35 -3.79
CA PRO A 50 1.80 -14.95 -4.03
C PRO A 50 0.68 -14.86 -5.08
N PRO A 51 -0.32 -13.98 -4.87
CA PRO A 51 -1.45 -13.89 -5.78
C PRO A 51 -0.92 -13.66 -7.19
N LYS A 52 -1.15 -14.63 -8.08
CA LYS A 52 -0.74 -14.53 -9.48
C LYS A 52 -1.39 -13.27 -10.06
N LEU A 53 -0.58 -12.39 -10.64
CA LEU A 53 -1.12 -11.26 -11.41
C LEU A 53 -1.97 -11.84 -12.55
N ARG A 54 -3.18 -11.30 -12.71
CA ARG A 54 -4.08 -11.72 -13.78
C ARG A 54 -3.58 -11.15 -15.10
N THR A 55 -3.76 -11.92 -16.16
CA THR A 55 -3.41 -11.45 -17.50
C THR A 55 -4.33 -10.28 -17.89
N ILE A 56 -3.81 -9.38 -18.73
CA ILE A 56 -4.56 -8.21 -19.20
C ILE A 56 -5.84 -8.65 -19.92
N GLU A 57 -5.75 -9.71 -20.72
CA GLU A 57 -6.87 -10.30 -21.47
C GLU A 57 -7.98 -10.79 -20.56
N GLU A 58 -7.63 -11.53 -19.50
CA GLU A 58 -8.59 -12.02 -18.50
C GLU A 58 -9.31 -10.85 -17.82
N VAL A 59 -8.55 -9.83 -17.39
CA VAL A 59 -9.14 -8.64 -16.77
C VAL A 59 -10.04 -7.92 -17.76
N MET A 60 -9.62 -7.70 -19.01
CA MET A 60 -10.44 -7.03 -20.01
C MET A 60 -11.70 -7.82 -20.39
N ALA A 61 -11.65 -9.15 -20.40
CA ALA A 61 -12.81 -10.00 -20.67
C ALA A 61 -13.90 -9.88 -19.59
N ASN A 62 -13.50 -9.68 -18.33
CA ASN A 62 -14.42 -9.53 -17.19
C ASN A 62 -15.21 -8.21 -17.17
N TYR A 63 -14.87 -7.24 -18.02
CA TYR A 63 -15.57 -5.96 -18.12
C TYR A 63 -16.08 -5.73 -19.54
N THR A 64 -17.36 -6.03 -19.77
CA THR A 64 -18.03 -5.89 -21.08
C THR A 64 -18.74 -4.55 -21.27
N GLY A 65 -18.97 -3.79 -20.19
CA GLY A 65 -19.67 -2.50 -20.25
C GLY A 65 -18.84 -1.39 -20.89
N SER A 66 -19.46 -0.66 -21.83
CA SER A 66 -18.90 0.54 -22.47
C SER A 66 -19.28 1.85 -21.75
N ASP A 67 -20.06 1.76 -20.68
CA ASP A 67 -20.48 2.91 -19.89
C ASP A 67 -19.32 3.46 -19.05
N ALA A 68 -19.39 4.74 -18.71
CA ALA A 68 -18.34 5.42 -17.96
C ALA A 68 -18.11 4.83 -16.55
N ALA A 69 -19.08 4.13 -15.94
CA ALA A 69 -18.87 3.48 -14.66
C ALA A 69 -18.08 2.17 -14.81
N SER A 70 -18.40 1.36 -15.82
CA SER A 70 -17.65 0.14 -16.15
C SER A 70 -16.21 0.46 -16.55
N LEU A 71 -15.98 1.48 -17.38
CA LEU A 71 -14.62 1.89 -17.78
C LEU A 71 -13.76 2.34 -16.58
N ARG A 72 -14.36 3.03 -15.60
CA ARG A 72 -13.69 3.40 -14.34
C ARG A 72 -13.27 2.17 -13.53
N LYS A 73 -14.16 1.18 -13.44
CA LYS A 73 -13.87 -0.09 -12.76
C LYS A 73 -12.77 -0.86 -13.49
N LEU A 74 -12.87 -0.99 -14.81
CA LEU A 74 -11.86 -1.62 -15.67
C LEU A 74 -10.48 -0.97 -15.51
N THR A 75 -10.41 0.37 -15.57
CA THR A 75 -9.16 1.13 -15.38
C THR A 75 -8.50 0.77 -14.03
N THR A 76 -9.31 0.71 -12.98
CA THR A 76 -8.84 0.39 -11.62
C THR A 76 -8.39 -1.07 -11.52
N ALA A 77 -9.11 -1.99 -12.16
CA ALA A 77 -8.78 -3.41 -12.19
C ALA A 77 -7.46 -3.65 -12.94
N LEU A 78 -7.29 -3.09 -14.13
CA LEU A 78 -6.06 -3.20 -14.93
C LEU A 78 -4.83 -2.70 -14.17
N ALA A 79 -4.93 -1.54 -13.53
CA ALA A 79 -3.85 -1.00 -12.73
C ALA A 79 -3.48 -1.93 -11.57
N ARG A 80 -4.49 -2.43 -10.85
CA ARG A 80 -4.32 -3.19 -9.61
C ARG A 80 -3.93 -4.66 -9.84
N GLU A 81 -4.46 -5.30 -10.86
CA GLU A 81 -4.40 -6.76 -11.05
C GLU A 81 -3.40 -7.17 -12.13
N SER A 82 -3.03 -6.28 -13.05
CA SER A 82 -2.17 -6.63 -14.19
C SER A 82 -0.89 -5.78 -14.32
N ILE A 83 -0.97 -4.45 -14.21
CA ILE A 83 0.14 -3.56 -14.65
C ILE A 83 1.08 -3.10 -13.53
N PHE A 84 0.53 -2.65 -12.40
CA PHE A 84 1.32 -2.14 -11.27
C PHE A 84 1.28 -3.11 -10.08
N GLY A 85 0.11 -3.70 -9.81
CA GLY A 85 -0.10 -4.47 -8.60
C GLY A 85 -0.53 -3.59 -7.41
N ARG A 86 -0.97 -4.23 -6.33
CA ARG A 86 -1.42 -3.52 -5.12
C ARG A 86 -0.29 -2.78 -4.42
N ASP A 87 0.88 -3.40 -4.31
CA ASP A 87 2.00 -2.86 -3.53
C ASP A 87 2.59 -1.61 -4.17
N GLU A 88 2.70 -1.58 -5.50
CA GLU A 88 3.19 -0.41 -6.22
C GLU A 88 2.19 0.76 -6.13
N LEU A 89 0.89 0.50 -6.29
CA LEU A 89 -0.16 1.52 -6.13
C LEU A 89 -0.29 2.05 -4.70
N ALA A 90 0.09 1.25 -3.69
CA ALA A 90 0.13 1.66 -2.31
C ALA A 90 1.34 2.56 -1.99
N LYS A 91 2.42 2.50 -2.77
CA LYS A 91 3.63 3.32 -2.53
C LYS A 91 3.65 4.59 -3.40
N LYS A 92 3.22 4.47 -4.66
CA LYS A 92 3.32 5.52 -5.68
C LYS A 92 2.01 6.27 -5.88
N SER A 93 2.08 7.45 -6.47
CA SER A 93 0.89 8.26 -6.83
C SER A 93 0.93 8.74 -8.27
N LEU A 94 -0.25 9.04 -8.85
CA LEU A 94 -0.35 9.54 -10.23
C LEU A 94 0.40 10.86 -10.47
N THR A 95 0.53 11.69 -9.45
CA THR A 95 1.10 13.05 -9.56
C THR A 95 2.45 13.20 -8.85
N GLY A 96 2.87 12.24 -8.03
CA GLY A 96 4.12 12.32 -7.27
C GLY A 96 4.14 13.39 -6.17
N ARG A 97 2.99 13.73 -5.56
CA ARG A 97 2.92 14.78 -4.52
C ARG A 97 3.19 14.23 -3.11
N LYS A 98 3.72 15.09 -2.22
CA LYS A 98 3.89 14.81 -0.77
C LYS A 98 4.69 13.53 -0.50
N ASP A 99 5.94 13.51 -0.98
CA ASP A 99 6.89 12.43 -0.69
C ASP A 99 6.45 11.05 -1.24
N THR A 100 5.59 11.05 -2.26
CA THR A 100 5.24 9.83 -2.99
C THR A 100 5.88 9.87 -4.36
N GLU A 101 6.48 8.77 -4.77
CA GLU A 101 7.01 8.63 -6.12
C GLU A 101 5.88 8.69 -7.16
N GLN A 102 6.18 9.24 -8.34
CA GLN A 102 5.24 9.25 -9.44
C GLN A 102 5.11 7.85 -10.06
N LEU A 103 3.88 7.44 -10.39
CA LEU A 103 3.65 6.24 -11.21
C LEU A 103 4.28 6.41 -12.60
N ASP A 104 4.80 5.30 -13.14
CA ASP A 104 5.37 5.30 -14.48
C ASP A 104 4.34 5.77 -15.51
N ARG A 105 4.68 6.87 -16.21
CA ARG A 105 3.82 7.50 -17.20
C ARG A 105 3.57 6.59 -18.40
N GLN A 106 4.54 5.75 -18.78
CA GLN A 106 4.37 4.83 -19.90
C GLN A 106 3.31 3.78 -19.59
N LYS A 107 3.36 3.17 -18.40
CA LYS A 107 2.32 2.25 -17.93
C LYS A 107 0.95 2.89 -17.81
N VAL A 108 0.85 4.15 -17.34
CA VAL A 108 -0.43 4.87 -17.27
C VAL A 108 -0.99 5.14 -18.68
N ASN A 109 -0.13 5.54 -19.63
CA ASN A 109 -0.55 5.72 -21.02
C ASN A 109 -0.96 4.40 -21.68
N TYR A 110 -0.31 3.30 -21.33
CA TYR A 110 -0.71 1.98 -21.78
C TYR A 110 -2.10 1.58 -21.27
N ILE A 111 -2.45 1.91 -20.02
CA ILE A 111 -3.83 1.75 -19.53
C ILE A 111 -4.80 2.60 -20.36
N LYS A 112 -4.42 3.84 -20.70
CA LYS A 112 -5.24 4.73 -21.52
C LYS A 112 -5.56 4.10 -22.88
N THR A 113 -4.57 3.54 -23.57
CA THR A 113 -4.77 2.90 -24.88
C THR A 113 -5.66 1.66 -24.77
N LEU A 114 -5.48 0.84 -23.73
CA LEU A 114 -6.36 -0.32 -23.48
C LEU A 114 -7.81 0.10 -23.23
N VAL A 115 -8.05 1.16 -22.45
CA VAL A 115 -9.39 1.70 -22.21
C VAL A 115 -9.98 2.33 -23.48
N GLN A 116 -9.16 3.02 -24.28
CA GLN A 116 -9.59 3.60 -25.56
C GLN A 116 -10.04 2.53 -26.55
N SER A 117 -9.34 1.39 -26.61
CA SER A 117 -9.71 0.26 -27.47
C SER A 117 -11.10 -0.32 -27.18
N ARG A 118 -11.62 -0.09 -25.97
CA ARG A 118 -12.96 -0.56 -25.53
C ARG A 118 -14.09 0.40 -25.84
N VAL A 119 -13.80 1.58 -26.34
CA VAL A 119 -14.79 2.62 -26.61
C VAL A 119 -14.76 2.97 -28.09
N PRO A 120 -15.23 2.07 -28.98
CA PRO A 120 -15.28 2.36 -30.40
C PRO A 120 -16.23 3.52 -30.66
N ASN A 121 -15.93 4.33 -31.68
CA ASN A 121 -16.80 5.39 -32.21
C ASN A 121 -16.98 6.63 -31.33
N LYS A 122 -16.07 6.91 -30.39
CA LYS A 122 -16.06 8.21 -29.69
C LYS A 122 -14.98 9.13 -30.23
N SER A 123 -15.32 10.41 -30.31
CA SER A 123 -14.35 11.47 -30.58
C SER A 123 -13.25 11.47 -29.52
N ASP A 124 -12.03 11.82 -29.91
CA ASP A 124 -10.91 11.97 -28.98
C ASP A 124 -11.25 12.94 -27.85
N VAL A 125 -12.03 13.98 -28.13
CA VAL A 125 -12.47 14.97 -27.12
C VAL A 125 -13.36 14.33 -26.07
N ASP A 126 -14.35 13.52 -26.49
CA ASP A 126 -15.25 12.82 -25.57
C ASP A 126 -14.49 11.76 -24.76
N PHE A 127 -13.53 11.10 -25.40
CA PHE A 127 -12.66 10.15 -24.73
C PHE A 127 -11.82 10.81 -23.63
N GLU A 128 -11.27 12.01 -23.85
CA GLU A 128 -10.52 12.73 -22.81
C GLU A 128 -11.37 13.06 -21.58
N VAL A 129 -12.65 13.37 -21.76
CA VAL A 129 -13.59 13.58 -20.64
C VAL A 129 -13.78 12.29 -19.83
N ILE A 130 -13.99 11.17 -20.51
CA ILE A 130 -14.11 9.84 -19.88
C ILE A 130 -12.80 9.46 -19.18
N TRP A 131 -11.67 9.70 -19.85
CA TRP A 131 -10.34 9.41 -19.33
C TRP A 131 -10.05 10.23 -18.08
N LYS A 132 -10.47 11.50 -18.02
CA LYS A 132 -10.36 12.33 -16.81
C LYS A 132 -11.07 11.69 -15.62
N TRP A 133 -12.25 11.10 -15.81
CA TRP A 133 -12.97 10.40 -14.75
C TRP A 133 -12.32 9.06 -14.35
N CYS A 134 -11.78 8.33 -15.33
CA CYS A 134 -11.01 7.11 -15.09
C CYS A 134 -9.75 7.40 -14.28
N ARG A 135 -8.99 8.44 -14.65
CA ARG A 135 -7.80 8.92 -13.92
C ARG A 135 -8.15 9.38 -12.52
N GLY A 136 -9.28 10.04 -12.32
CA GLY A 136 -9.79 10.39 -10.99
C GLY A 136 -10.05 9.16 -10.11
N SER A 137 -10.65 8.12 -10.69
CA SER A 137 -10.92 6.84 -10.00
C SER A 137 -9.63 6.11 -9.64
N LEU A 138 -8.66 6.10 -10.55
CA LEU A 138 -7.34 5.53 -10.32
C LEU A 138 -6.58 6.26 -9.19
N SER A 139 -6.66 7.60 -9.16
CA SER A 139 -6.09 8.41 -8.08
C SER A 139 -6.70 8.08 -6.72
N LYS A 140 -8.03 7.97 -6.67
CA LYS A 140 -8.76 7.56 -5.47
C LYS A 140 -8.37 6.16 -5.02
N CYS A 141 -8.20 5.21 -5.96
CA CYS A 141 -7.72 3.87 -5.65
C CYS A 141 -6.35 3.88 -4.97
N CYS A 142 -5.38 4.61 -5.51
CA CYS A 142 -4.05 4.75 -4.91
C CYS A 142 -4.13 5.33 -3.49
N GLN A 143 -4.98 6.36 -3.30
CA GLN A 143 -5.18 6.98 -1.99
C GLN A 143 -5.81 6.01 -0.98
N THR A 144 -6.82 5.24 -1.39
CA THR A 144 -7.46 4.23 -0.53
C THR A 144 -6.45 3.16 -0.11
N LEU A 145 -5.64 2.64 -1.04
CA LEU A 145 -4.62 1.64 -0.73
C LEU A 145 -3.58 2.17 0.27
N ARG A 146 -3.07 3.39 0.05
CA ARG A 146 -2.17 4.08 1.00
C ARG A 146 -2.76 4.19 2.39
N ASN A 147 -4.01 4.64 2.49
CA ASN A 147 -4.68 4.83 3.77
C ASN A 147 -4.89 3.48 4.48
N THR A 148 -5.20 2.42 3.73
CA THR A 148 -5.31 1.07 4.28
C THR A 148 -3.98 0.55 4.80
N GLU A 149 -2.88 0.73 4.08
CA GLU A 149 -1.54 0.32 4.54
C GLU A 149 -1.11 1.09 5.79
N LYS A 150 -1.35 2.40 5.85
CA LYS A 150 -1.08 3.19 7.06
C LYS A 150 -1.86 2.69 8.27
N LYS A 151 -3.13 2.32 8.08
CA LYS A 151 -3.96 1.73 9.15
C LYS A 151 -3.39 0.40 9.63
N LYS A 152 -2.97 -0.49 8.72
CA LYS A 152 -2.35 -1.78 9.09
C LYS A 152 -1.09 -1.60 9.93
N VAL A 153 -0.22 -0.65 9.56
CA VAL A 153 1.00 -0.35 10.33
C VAL A 153 0.63 0.15 11.72
N LEU A 154 -0.32 1.09 11.83
CA LEU A 154 -0.77 1.61 13.11
C LEU A 154 -1.35 0.51 14.01
N THR A 155 -2.22 -0.35 13.48
CA THR A 155 -2.79 -1.48 14.23
C THR A 155 -1.72 -2.46 14.67
N LYS A 156 -0.74 -2.78 13.80
CA LYS A 156 0.38 -3.65 14.17
C LYS A 156 1.23 -3.06 15.30
N THR A 157 1.48 -1.75 15.26
CA THR A 157 2.21 -1.04 16.33
C THR A 157 1.43 -1.09 17.64
N ILE A 158 0.12 -0.81 17.63
CA ILE A 158 -0.73 -0.86 18.82
C ILE A 158 -0.74 -2.27 19.42
N ILE A 159 -0.92 -3.30 18.58
CA ILE A 159 -0.89 -4.70 19.02
C ILE A 159 0.46 -5.05 19.65
N ASN A 160 1.58 -4.68 19.01
CA ASN A 160 2.91 -4.94 19.57
C ASN A 160 3.13 -4.21 20.91
N GLN A 161 2.67 -2.96 21.04
CA GLN A 161 2.79 -2.21 22.29
C GLN A 161 1.91 -2.78 23.41
N LEU A 162 0.74 -3.33 23.09
CA LEU A 162 -0.19 -3.89 24.07
C LEU A 162 0.12 -5.36 24.45
N ILE A 163 0.67 -6.16 23.53
CA ILE A 163 0.94 -7.59 23.76
C ILE A 163 2.33 -7.84 24.37
N LEU A 164 3.33 -7.00 24.08
CA LEU A 164 4.69 -7.20 24.61
C LEU A 164 4.90 -6.98 26.12
N PRO A 165 4.11 -6.17 26.88
CA PRO A 165 4.31 -6.09 28.33
C PRO A 165 3.77 -7.31 29.10
N LEU A 166 2.93 -8.15 28.51
CA LEU A 166 2.31 -9.30 29.21
C LEU A 166 3.31 -10.44 29.51
N SER A 167 4.42 -10.54 28.78
CA SER A 167 5.48 -11.52 29.10
C SER A 167 6.44 -11.06 30.20
N SER A 168 6.28 -9.81 30.69
CA SER A 168 7.10 -9.24 31.76
C SER A 168 6.27 -8.85 32.99
N ILE A 169 5.04 -9.33 33.10
CA ILE A 169 4.36 -9.39 34.40
C ILE A 169 4.83 -10.72 35.01
N PRO A 170 5.55 -10.71 36.14
CA PRO A 170 5.81 -11.96 36.85
C PRO A 170 4.46 -12.61 37.07
N PHE A 171 4.29 -13.85 36.59
CA PHE A 171 3.20 -14.71 37.00
C PHE A 171 3.19 -14.68 38.52
N ILE A 172 2.32 -13.87 39.12
CA ILE A 172 1.95 -14.08 40.51
C ILE A 172 1.18 -15.38 40.44
N ILE A 173 1.91 -16.48 40.64
CA ILE A 173 1.34 -17.78 40.89
C ILE A 173 0.43 -17.54 42.09
N PHE A 174 -0.87 -17.46 41.85
CA PHE A 174 -1.87 -17.55 42.90
C PHE A 174 -1.69 -18.96 43.45
N HIS A 175 -0.88 -19.06 44.50
CA HIS A 175 -0.72 -20.28 45.25
C HIS A 175 -2.12 -20.61 45.79
N GLN A 176 -2.69 -21.64 45.17
CA GLN A 176 -3.83 -22.38 45.66
C GLN A 176 -3.48 -22.81 47.09
N LEU A 177 -3.95 -22.05 48.07
CA LEU A 177 -4.02 -22.48 49.46
C LEU A 177 -5.25 -23.37 49.55
N SER A 178 -4.97 -24.66 49.71
CA SER A 178 -5.95 -25.70 49.97
C SER A 178 -6.92 -25.32 51.08
N ASP A 179 -8.17 -25.73 50.83
CA ASP A 179 -9.20 -26.05 51.81
C ASP A 179 -9.64 -24.92 52.75
N SER A 180 -10.57 -24.08 52.27
CA SER A 180 -11.91 -23.93 52.86
C SER A 180 -12.72 -22.84 52.13
N SER A 181 -13.79 -23.25 51.45
CA SER A 181 -14.99 -22.46 51.13
C SER A 181 -14.80 -21.14 50.33
N ILE A 182 -14.90 -21.23 49.00
CA ILE A 182 -15.13 -20.06 48.15
C ILE A 182 -16.63 -19.74 48.16
N ILE A 183 -17.03 -18.65 48.82
CA ILE A 183 -18.38 -18.07 48.74
C ILE A 183 -18.41 -17.11 47.56
N ILE A 184 -19.25 -17.40 46.56
CA ILE A 184 -19.52 -16.50 45.44
C ILE A 184 -20.64 -15.55 45.87
N TYR A 185 -20.30 -14.28 46.11
CA TYR A 185 -21.31 -13.22 46.20
C TYR A 185 -21.52 -12.58 44.83
N SER A 186 -22.61 -12.94 44.17
CA SER A 186 -23.20 -12.14 43.09
C SER A 186 -24.02 -11.02 43.70
N SER A 187 -23.57 -9.77 43.52
CA SER A 187 -24.30 -8.57 43.94
C SER A 187 -25.48 -8.34 42.98
N ILE A 188 -26.70 -8.44 43.52
CA ILE A 188 -27.96 -8.13 42.83
C ILE A 188 -28.26 -6.65 43.03
N ASN A 189 -28.49 -5.93 41.94
CA ASN A 189 -29.66 -5.06 41.77
C ASN A 189 -29.93 -4.85 40.27
#